data_AF-A0AAP6SHE6-F1
#
_entry.id   AF-A0AAP6SHE6-F1
#
_cell.length_a   1.000
_cell.length_b   1.000
_cell.length_c   1.000
_cell.angle_alpha   90.00
_cell.angle_beta   90.00
_cell.angle_gamma   90.00
#
_symmetry.space_group_name_H-M   'P 1'
#
loop_
_entity.id
_entity.type
_entity.pdbx_description
1 polymer ?
#
loop_
_entity_poly.entity_id
_entity_poly.type
_entity_poly.pdbx_seq_one_letter_code
_entity_poly.pdbx_strand_id
1 'polypeptide(L)'
;MEKAIIKRPILAAVKLSGKFTAEERKYLREKAWRKSTDGATMTMTSTDFGRESLLFFDVYVVENLSLLKRFRHALRVFTAAIARNVGIKPRIVIITLK
;
A
#
# COMPACT_ATOMS: atom_id res chain seq x y z
N MET A 1 16.19 9.07 19.75
CA MET A 1 14.93 9.24 18.99
C MET A 1 14.61 7.93 18.31
N GLU A 2 13.50 7.31 18.68
CA GLU A 2 12.99 6.10 18.04
C GLU A 2 12.57 6.45 16.60
N LYS A 3 13.07 5.71 15.60
CA LYS A 3 12.77 5.98 14.19
C LYS A 3 11.34 5.55 13.89
N ALA A 4 10.48 6.48 13.47
CA ALA A 4 9.08 6.16 13.20
C ALA A 4 8.94 5.38 11.88
N ILE A 5 8.66 4.07 11.97
CA ILE A 5 8.36 3.23 10.80
C ILE A 5 6.91 3.48 10.40
N ILE A 6 6.71 4.06 9.21
CA ILE A 6 5.39 4.28 8.64
C ILE A 6 4.99 3.07 7.80
N LYS A 7 3.82 2.49 8.08
CA LYS A 7 3.17 1.47 7.26
C LYS A 7 1.92 2.08 6.62
N ARG A 8 1.89 2.17 5.29
CA ARG A 8 0.78 2.80 4.58
C ARG A 8 0.19 1.87 3.53
N PRO A 9 -1.13 1.58 3.56
CA PRO A 9 -1.74 0.76 2.52
C PRO A 9 -1.68 1.46 1.16
N ILE A 10 -1.24 0.74 0.13
CA ILE A 10 -1.07 1.26 -1.24
C ILE A 10 -1.84 0.46 -2.29
N LEU A 11 -2.10 -0.82 -2.02
CA LEU A 11 -2.80 -1.70 -2.94
C LEU A 11 -3.50 -2.81 -2.15
N ALA A 12 -4.75 -3.09 -2.52
CA ALA A 12 -5.48 -4.26 -2.07
C ALA A 12 -5.82 -5.09 -3.31
N ALA A 13 -5.66 -6.39 -3.24
CA ALA A 13 -6.06 -7.31 -4.28
C ALA A 13 -6.95 -8.40 -3.69
N VAL A 14 -8.04 -8.72 -4.38
CA VAL A 14 -8.98 -9.76 -3.98
C VAL A 14 -9.14 -10.72 -5.14
N LYS A 15 -8.93 -12.01 -4.88
CA LYS A 15 -9.20 -13.08 -5.84
C LYS A 15 -10.64 -13.56 -5.63
N LEU A 16 -11.44 -13.55 -6.69
CA LEU A 16 -12.85 -13.95 -6.62
C LEU A 16 -13.01 -15.47 -6.51
N SER A 17 -12.03 -16.23 -7.00
CA SER A 17 -12.01 -17.70 -6.93
C SER A 17 -10.60 -18.24 -6.72
N GLY A 18 -10.41 -19.06 -5.68
CA GLY A 18 -9.14 -19.70 -5.38
C GLY A 18 -8.05 -18.77 -4.87
N LYS A 19 -6.80 -19.18 -5.09
CA LYS A 19 -5.58 -18.49 -4.63
C LYS A 19 -4.88 -17.78 -5.78
N PHE A 20 -4.09 -16.76 -5.47
CA PHE A 20 -3.26 -16.08 -6.46
C PHE A 20 -2.13 -16.98 -6.94
N THR A 21 -1.95 -17.06 -8.25
CA THR A 21 -0.81 -17.74 -8.86
C THR A 21 0.50 -16.97 -8.61
N ALA A 22 1.64 -17.61 -8.84
CA ALA A 22 2.95 -16.95 -8.69
C ALA A 22 3.09 -15.74 -9.62
N GLU A 23 2.57 -15.83 -10.85
CA GLU A 23 2.57 -14.77 -11.85
C GLU A 23 1.71 -13.58 -11.43
N GLU A 24 0.51 -13.85 -10.92
CA GLU A 24 -0.39 -12.82 -10.39
C GLU A 24 0.26 -12.11 -9.19
N ARG A 25 0.88 -12.86 -8.28
CA ARG A 25 1.61 -12.27 -7.15
C ARG A 25 2.78 -11.41 -7.60
N LYS A 26 3.49 -11.81 -8.65
CA LYS A 26 4.60 -11.02 -9.22
C LYS A 26 4.07 -9.71 -9.80
N TYR A 27 3.01 -9.79 -10.61
CA TYR A 27 2.34 -8.62 -11.18
C TYR A 27 1.83 -7.63 -10.12
N LEU A 28 1.17 -8.14 -9.07
CA LEU A 28 0.67 -7.33 -7.97
C LEU A 28 1.81 -6.68 -7.16
N ARG A 29 2.91 -7.42 -6.92
CA ARG A 29 4.12 -6.89 -6.29
C ARG A 29 4.76 -5.78 -7.12
N GLU A 30 4.92 -5.95 -8.42
CA GLU A 30 5.46 -4.92 -9.31
C GLU A 30 4.60 -3.65 -9.30
N LYS A 31 3.26 -3.81 -9.31
CA LYS A 31 2.32 -2.69 -9.17
C LYS A 31 2.45 -1.98 -7.83
N ALA A 32 2.62 -2.72 -6.73
CA ALA A 32 2.84 -2.13 -5.41
C ALA A 32 4.19 -1.40 -5.35
N TRP A 33 5.25 -1.99 -5.92
CA TRP A 33 6.60 -1.43 -5.92
C TRP A 33 6.68 -0.07 -6.61
N ARG A 34 6.01 0.09 -7.77
CA ARG A 34 5.92 1.38 -8.49
C ARG A 34 5.26 2.49 -7.67
N LYS A 35 4.51 2.14 -6.63
CA LYS A 35 3.85 3.09 -5.71
C LYS A 35 4.59 3.28 -4.40
N SER A 36 5.63 2.49 -4.14
CA SER A 36 6.43 2.60 -2.93
C SER A 36 7.19 3.92 -2.89
N THR A 37 7.33 4.50 -1.71
CA THR A 37 8.07 5.75 -1.52
C THR A 37 9.58 5.48 -1.41
N ASP A 38 9.94 4.33 -0.86
CA ASP A 38 11.34 3.97 -0.57
C ASP A 38 11.75 2.56 -1.00
N GLY A 39 11.01 1.94 -1.91
CA GLY A 39 11.34 0.61 -2.44
C GLY A 39 11.06 -0.54 -1.48
N ALA A 40 10.59 -0.26 -0.26
CA ALA A 40 10.20 -1.29 0.70
C ALA A 40 8.68 -1.43 0.75
N THR A 41 8.20 -2.67 0.59
CA THR A 41 6.78 -3.00 0.70
C THR A 41 6.58 -4.21 1.61
N MET A 42 5.50 -4.20 2.38
CA MET A 42 5.05 -5.32 3.21
C MET A 42 3.74 -5.84 2.62
N THR A 43 3.62 -7.16 2.47
CA THR A 43 2.39 -7.80 1.99
C THR A 43 1.76 -8.57 3.13
N MET A 44 0.49 -8.33 3.40
CA MET A 44 -0.34 -9.15 4.27
C MET A 44 -1.27 -9.99 3.41
N THR A 45 -1.38 -11.27 3.74
CA THR A 45 -2.23 -12.23 3.04
C THR A 45 -3.34 -12.68 3.98
N SER A 46 -4.56 -12.69 3.49
CA SER A 46 -5.71 -13.28 4.18
C SER A 46 -6.38 -14.28 3.25
N THR A 47 -6.91 -15.38 3.81
CA THR A 47 -7.73 -16.34 3.06
C THR A 47 -9.06 -16.45 3.77
N ASP A 48 -10.15 -16.23 3.04
CA ASP A 48 -11.50 -16.29 3.58
C ASP A 48 -12.43 -17.02 2.61
N PHE A 49 -13.18 -18.01 3.08
CA PHE A 49 -14.05 -18.89 2.26
C PHE A 49 -13.42 -19.40 0.94
N GLY A 50 -12.13 -19.77 0.98
CA GLY A 50 -11.39 -20.25 -0.20
C GLY A 50 -10.96 -19.17 -1.18
N ARG A 51 -11.21 -17.89 -0.87
CA ARG A 51 -10.75 -16.72 -1.62
C ARG A 51 -9.54 -16.09 -0.95
N GLU A 52 -8.50 -15.82 -1.72
CA GLU A 52 -7.32 -15.13 -1.21
C GLU A 52 -7.42 -13.61 -1.42
N SER A 53 -6.99 -12.86 -0.41
CA SER A 53 -6.87 -11.41 -0.43
C SER A 53 -5.45 -10.99 -0.03
N LEU A 54 -4.90 -10.00 -0.72
CA LEU A 54 -3.58 -9.43 -0.46
C LEU A 54 -3.71 -7.94 -0.17
N LEU A 55 -3.08 -7.48 0.90
CA LEU A 55 -2.96 -6.07 1.25
C LEU A 55 -1.49 -5.67 1.27
N PHE A 56 -1.14 -4.72 0.42
CA PHE A 56 0.23 -4.21 0.28
C PHE A 56 0.36 -2.87 0.98
N PHE A 57 1.42 -2.76 1.77
CA PHE A 57 1.81 -1.56 2.47
C PHE A 57 3.14 -1.05 1.91
N ASP A 58 3.23 0.25 1.68
CA ASP A 58 4.48 0.98 1.58
C ASP A 58 5.06 1.09 2.99
N VAL A 59 6.33 0.73 3.16
CA VAL A 59 7.02 0.77 4.45
C VAL A 59 8.27 1.63 4.31
N TYR A 60 8.37 2.68 5.12
CA TYR A 60 9.53 3.56 5.09
C TYR A 60 9.73 4.26 6.43
N VAL A 61 10.94 4.75 6.64
CA VAL A 61 11.34 5.57 7.78
C VAL A 61 11.46 7.00 7.29
N VAL A 62 10.66 7.93 7.84
CA VAL A 62 10.59 9.32 7.34
C VAL A 62 11.96 10.00 7.41
N GLU A 63 12.72 9.73 8.47
CA GLU A 63 14.06 10.26 8.69
C GLU A 63 15.09 9.73 7.69
N ASN A 64 14.85 8.59 7.05
CA ASN A 64 15.74 8.06 6.02
C ASN A 64 15.38 8.57 4.60
N LEU A 65 14.23 9.26 4.44
CA LEU A 65 13.80 9.80 3.16
C LEU A 65 14.61 11.06 2.77
N SER A 66 14.85 11.24 1.47
CA SER A 66 15.37 12.49 0.92
C SER A 66 14.37 13.66 1.11
N LEU A 67 14.86 14.89 1.05
CA LEU A 67 14.06 16.10 1.28
C LEU A 67 12.77 16.12 0.44
N LEU A 68 12.87 15.82 -0.86
CA LEU A 68 11.72 15.76 -1.77
C LEU A 68 10.71 14.68 -1.35
N LYS A 69 11.18 13.50 -0.94
CA LYS A 69 10.32 12.40 -0.47
C LYS A 69 9.63 12.77 0.85
N ARG A 70 10.33 13.49 1.76
CA ARG A 70 9.74 14.04 3.00
C ARG A 70 8.68 15.09 2.71
N PHE A 71 8.91 16.02 1.79
CA PHE A 71 7.89 16.98 1.35
C PHE A 71 6.66 16.28 0.77
N ARG A 72 6.86 15.28 -0.10
CA ARG A 72 5.75 14.47 -0.64
C ARG A 72 5.01 13.73 0.47
N HIS A 73 5.71 13.20 1.49
CA HIS A 73 5.08 12.60 2.66
C HIS A 73 4.23 13.62 3.42
N ALA A 74 4.78 14.78 3.77
CA ALA A 74 4.08 15.84 4.49
C ALA A 74 2.84 16.33 3.73
N LEU A 75 2.96 16.60 2.42
CA LEU A 75 1.83 16.96 1.56
C LEU A 75 0.76 15.87 1.52
N ARG A 76 1.16 14.59 1.55
CA ARG A 76 0.21 13.47 1.58
C ARG A 76 -0.50 13.34 2.93
N VAL A 77 0.20 13.55 4.05
CA VAL A 77 -0.42 13.55 5.38
C VAL A 77 -1.39 14.72 5.50
N PHE A 78 -0.98 15.90 5.04
CA PHE A 78 -1.83 17.10 5.00
C PHE A 78 -3.09 16.87 4.15
N THR A 79 -2.93 16.35 2.93
CA THR A 79 -4.09 16.02 2.07
C THR A 79 -4.95 14.91 2.65
N ALA A 80 -4.38 13.91 3.34
CA ALA A 80 -5.15 12.86 4.02
C ALA A 80 -5.96 13.41 5.22
N ALA A 81 -5.40 14.37 5.97
CA ALA A 81 -6.10 15.05 7.06
C ALA A 81 -7.28 15.88 6.51
N ILE A 82 -7.06 16.66 5.46
CA ILE A 82 -8.12 17.39 4.76
C ILE A 82 -9.15 16.42 4.19
N ALA A 83 -8.71 15.34 3.54
CA ALA A 83 -9.57 14.32 2.96
C ALA A 83 -10.50 13.68 4.00
N ARG A 84 -10.00 13.39 5.21
CA ARG A 84 -10.84 12.91 6.32
C ARG A 84 -11.87 13.96 6.75
N ASN A 85 -11.50 15.24 6.79
CA ASN A 85 -12.42 16.33 7.10
C ASN A 85 -13.47 16.58 5.99
N VAL A 86 -13.17 16.22 4.74
CA VAL A 86 -14.03 16.46 3.56
C VAL A 86 -14.63 15.14 3.00
N GLY A 87 -14.51 14.02 3.72
CA GLY A 87 -15.06 12.72 3.30
C GLY A 87 -14.41 12.09 2.05
N ILE A 88 -13.22 12.55 1.64
CA ILE A 88 -12.48 12.02 0.50
C ILE A 88 -11.82 10.69 0.92
N LYS A 89 -12.21 9.60 0.25
CA LYS A 89 -11.70 8.25 0.55
C LYS A 89 -10.19 8.13 0.24
N PRO A 90 -9.37 7.55 1.14
CA PRO A 90 -7.96 7.30 0.86
C PRO A 90 -7.81 6.44 -0.40
N ARG A 91 -6.89 6.83 -1.30
CA ARG A 91 -6.64 6.15 -2.58
C ARG A 91 -5.94 4.80 -2.37
N ILE A 92 -6.68 3.81 -1.90
CA ILE A 92 -6.31 2.40 -2.01
C ILE A 92 -6.79 1.92 -3.39
N VAL A 93 -5.88 1.37 -4.19
CA VAL A 93 -6.28 0.73 -5.45
C VAL A 93 -6.67 -0.70 -5.14
N ILE A 94 -7.93 -1.03 -5.41
CA ILE A 94 -8.49 -2.37 -5.28
C ILE A 94 -8.40 -3.03 -6.66
N ILE A 95 -7.74 -4.17 -6.74
CA ILE A 95 -7.70 -5.00 -7.94
C ILE A 95 -8.48 -6.27 -7.66
N THR A 96 -9.49 -6.52 -8.47
CA THR A 96 -10.27 -7.75 -8.42
C THR A 96 -9.82 -8.65 -9.56
N LEU A 97 -9.36 -9.86 -9.24
CA LEU A 97 -8.99 -10.89 -10.23
C LEU A 97 -10.01 -12.02 -10.18
N LYS A 98 -10.45 -12.51 -11.34
CA LYS A 98 -11.32 -13.69 -11.44
C LYS A 98 -10.54 -14.94 -11.11
#